data_AF-A0A7S7P567-F1
#
_entry.id   AF-A0A7S7P567-F1
#
_cell.length_a   1.000
_cell.length_b   1.000
_cell.length_c   1.000
_cell.angle_alpha   90.00
_cell.angle_beta   90.00
_cell.angle_gamma   90.00
#
_symmetry.space_group_name_H-M   'P 1'
#
loop_
_entity.id
_entity.type
_entity.pdbx_description
1 polymer ?
#
loop_
_entity_poly.entity_id
_entity_poly.type
_entity_poly.pdbx_seq_one_letter_code
_entity_poly.pdbx_strand_id
1 'polypeptide(L)'
;MAIRITTLPPRWAHWRCSLQRRPFVTAAALGACLGILSSCCALLLLGVSLQLLPPEQWGDSAASSLRNLGRGTIFVLAVIYAPLIESFVGQLIPMEILRRFRAHPAVCVLLGGVVFGAGHSLTSGLVHGIASFAAGCVFACAYVAMRWAGISASFLAVSSAHAMHKLMLLFVFAPLVPPAF
;
A
#
# COMPACT_ATOMS: atom_id res chain seq x y z
N MET A 1 -24.03 -8.44 -17.87
CA MET A 1 -23.77 -9.77 -18.47
C MET A 1 -23.03 -10.59 -17.41
N ALA A 2 -23.71 -11.56 -16.78
CA ALA A 2 -23.12 -12.38 -15.72
C ALA A 2 -22.26 -13.46 -16.37
N ILE A 3 -20.93 -13.37 -16.22
CA ILE A 3 -20.03 -14.48 -16.56
C ILE A 3 -20.33 -15.58 -15.56
N ARG A 4 -21.10 -16.58 -15.99
CA ARG A 4 -21.33 -17.80 -15.23
C ARG A 4 -20.00 -18.57 -15.26
N ILE A 5 -19.19 -18.42 -14.21
CA ILE A 5 -17.98 -19.23 -14.02
C ILE A 5 -18.45 -20.64 -13.69
N THR A 6 -18.76 -21.42 -14.71
CA THR A 6 -19.04 -22.84 -14.56
C THR A 6 -17.71 -23.54 -14.31
N THR A 7 -17.58 -24.02 -13.08
CA THR A 7 -16.57 -24.93 -12.52
C THR A 7 -15.14 -24.38 -12.39
N LEU A 8 -14.86 -23.76 -11.23
CA LEU A 8 -13.49 -23.73 -10.71
C LEU A 8 -13.03 -25.16 -10.45
N PRO A 9 -11.77 -25.53 -10.78
CA PRO A 9 -11.28 -26.87 -10.47
C PRO A 9 -11.33 -27.12 -8.95
N PRO A 10 -11.54 -28.36 -8.49
CA PRO A 10 -11.84 -28.65 -7.08
C PRO A 10 -10.82 -28.07 -6.09
N ARG A 11 -9.53 -28.06 -6.45
CA ARG A 11 -8.46 -27.47 -5.64
C ARG A 11 -8.63 -25.97 -5.42
N TRP A 12 -9.05 -25.24 -6.45
CA TRP A 12 -9.30 -23.80 -6.38
C TRP A 12 -10.60 -23.46 -5.65
N ALA A 13 -11.61 -24.33 -5.77
CA ALA A 13 -12.85 -24.22 -5.01
C ALA A 13 -12.61 -24.42 -3.50
N HIS A 14 -11.84 -25.44 -3.12
CA HIS A 14 -11.44 -25.68 -1.73
C HIS A 14 -10.65 -24.51 -1.18
N TRP A 15 -9.65 -24.03 -1.93
CA TRP A 15 -8.84 -22.87 -1.52
C TRP A 15 -9.70 -21.61 -1.31
N ARG A 16 -10.59 -21.27 -2.26
CA ARG A 16 -11.53 -20.14 -2.07
C ARG A 16 -12.44 -20.33 -0.86
N CYS A 17 -12.96 -21.53 -0.64
CA CYS A 17 -13.78 -21.85 0.52
C CYS A 17 -13.01 -21.65 1.83
N SER A 18 -11.74 -22.08 1.89
CA SER A 18 -10.87 -21.84 3.05
C SER A 18 -10.66 -20.35 3.32
N LEU A 19 -10.42 -19.53 2.28
CA LEU A 19 -10.28 -18.08 2.43
C LEU A 19 -11.58 -17.42 2.92
N GLN A 20 -12.72 -17.89 2.41
CA GLN A 20 -14.06 -17.41 2.79
C GLN A 20 -14.40 -17.70 4.26
N ARG A 21 -13.86 -18.78 4.85
CA ARG A 21 -14.08 -19.10 6.27
C ARG A 21 -13.41 -18.10 7.22
N ARG A 22 -12.33 -17.44 6.81
CA ARG A 22 -11.55 -16.50 7.63
C ARG A 22 -11.15 -15.26 6.81
N PRO A 23 -12.12 -14.42 6.40
CA PRO A 23 -11.86 -13.34 5.46
C PRO A 23 -10.93 -12.28 6.03
N PHE A 24 -11.02 -11.96 7.33
CA PHE A 24 -10.17 -10.96 7.97
C PHE A 24 -8.71 -11.42 8.14
N VAL A 25 -8.50 -12.68 8.51
CA VAL A 25 -7.14 -13.25 8.60
C VAL A 25 -6.51 -13.31 7.21
N THR A 26 -7.30 -13.71 6.21
CA THR A 26 -6.87 -13.73 4.81
C THR A 26 -6.50 -12.32 4.32
N ALA A 27 -7.33 -11.31 4.64
CA ALA A 27 -7.06 -9.91 4.30
C ALA A 27 -5.76 -9.42 4.92
N ALA A 28 -5.57 -9.64 6.22
CA ALA A 28 -4.37 -9.21 6.92
C ALA A 28 -3.10 -9.91 6.37
N ALA A 29 -3.16 -11.23 6.12
CA ALA A 29 -2.04 -11.98 5.57
C ALA A 29 -1.69 -11.56 4.14
N LEU A 30 -2.69 -11.43 3.26
CA LEU A 30 -2.50 -10.94 1.90
C LEU A 30 -1.91 -9.53 1.92
N GLY A 31 -2.46 -8.66 2.75
CA GLY A 31 -1.98 -7.30 2.95
C GLY A 31 -0.50 -7.30 3.34
N ALA A 32 -0.14 -8.02 4.40
CA ALA A 32 1.24 -8.13 4.85
C ALA A 32 2.20 -8.61 3.74
N CYS A 33 1.85 -9.68 3.00
CA CYS A 33 2.67 -10.15 1.87
C CYS A 33 2.86 -9.08 0.80
N LEU A 34 1.78 -8.37 0.42
CA LEU A 34 1.84 -7.27 -0.54
C LEU A 34 2.61 -6.06 0.01
N GLY A 35 2.60 -5.82 1.31
CA GLY A 35 3.39 -4.77 1.97
C GLY A 35 4.90 -5.01 1.86
N ILE A 36 5.35 -6.26 2.01
CA ILE A 36 6.75 -6.64 1.79
C ILE A 36 7.13 -6.45 0.32
N LEU A 37 6.29 -6.89 -0.62
CA LEU A 37 6.53 -6.65 -2.04
C LEU A 37 6.60 -5.15 -2.35
N SER A 38 5.68 -4.38 -1.79
CA SER A 38 5.58 -2.93 -1.95
C SER A 38 6.84 -2.21 -1.47
N SER A 39 7.42 -2.60 -0.32
CA SER A 39 8.65 -1.99 0.18
C SER A 39 9.85 -2.27 -0.73
N CYS A 40 9.98 -3.50 -1.25
CA CYS A 40 11.00 -3.83 -2.24
C CYS A 40 10.84 -2.99 -3.52
N CYS A 41 9.62 -2.88 -4.06
CA CYS A 41 9.35 -2.05 -5.23
C CYS A 41 9.68 -0.57 -4.99
N ALA A 42 9.30 -0.04 -3.82
CA ALA A 42 9.56 1.35 -3.48
C ALA A 42 11.05 1.65 -3.35
N LEU A 43 11.85 0.75 -2.77
CA LEU A 43 13.32 0.91 -2.69
C LEU A 43 13.99 0.88 -4.06
N LEU A 44 13.55 -0.03 -4.95
CA LEU A 44 14.04 -0.08 -6.33
C LEU A 44 13.73 1.23 -7.06
N LEU A 45 12.49 1.71 -6.97
CA LEU A 45 12.08 2.97 -7.61
C LEU A 45 12.76 4.19 -7.01
N LEU A 46 12.99 4.21 -5.70
CA LEU A 46 13.78 5.25 -5.04
C LEU A 46 15.19 5.28 -5.63
N GLY A 47 15.87 4.14 -5.70
CA GLY A 47 17.22 4.05 -6.25
C GLY A 47 17.31 4.51 -7.71
N VAL A 48 16.36 4.09 -8.55
CA VAL A 48 16.27 4.54 -9.94
C VAL A 48 15.99 6.05 -10.02
N SER A 49 15.05 6.56 -9.21
CA SER A 49 14.65 7.97 -9.25
C SER A 49 15.80 8.89 -8.83
N LEU A 50 16.58 8.50 -7.82
CA LEU A 50 17.76 9.27 -7.38
C LEU A 50 18.88 9.32 -8.42
N GLN A 51 18.95 8.35 -9.34
CA GLN A 51 19.93 8.35 -10.44
C GLN A 51 19.46 9.17 -11.65
N LEU A 52 18.15 9.22 -11.90
CA LEU A 52 17.57 9.85 -13.09
C LEU A 52 17.15 11.30 -12.88
N LEU A 53 16.76 11.67 -11.65
CA LEU A 53 16.24 12.99 -11.34
C LEU A 53 17.32 13.89 -10.74
N PRO A 54 17.36 15.17 -11.11
CA PRO A 54 18.30 16.11 -10.55
C PRO A 54 17.94 16.42 -9.08
N PRO A 55 18.92 16.76 -8.20
CA PRO A 55 18.71 16.89 -6.76
C PRO A 55 17.60 17.87 -6.36
N GLU A 56 17.36 18.90 -7.16
CA GLU A 56 16.31 19.91 -6.94
C GLU A 56 14.90 19.31 -6.99
N GLN A 57 14.73 18.12 -7.57
CA GLN A 57 13.45 17.42 -7.67
C GLN A 57 13.26 16.34 -6.60
N TRP A 58 14.25 16.05 -5.76
CA TRP A 58 14.14 14.97 -4.78
C TRP A 58 13.11 15.28 -3.69
N GLY A 59 13.09 16.53 -3.24
CA GLY A 59 12.29 16.98 -2.11
C GLY A 59 12.91 16.59 -0.76
N ASP A 60 12.18 16.92 0.31
CA ASP A 60 12.64 16.67 1.67
C ASP A 60 12.51 15.19 2.05
N SER A 61 13.44 14.74 2.91
CA SER A 61 13.36 13.40 3.47
C SER A 61 12.10 13.27 4.32
N ALA A 62 11.19 12.37 3.95
CA ALA A 62 10.00 12.05 4.73
C ALA A 62 10.33 11.55 6.16
N ALA A 63 11.54 11.01 6.37
CA ALA A 63 12.01 10.54 7.68
C ALA A 63 12.50 11.68 8.59
N SER A 64 12.72 12.89 8.07
CA SER A 64 13.19 14.04 8.85
C SER A 64 12.25 14.39 10.02
N SER A 65 10.94 14.30 9.79
CA SER A 65 9.89 14.54 10.80
C SER A 65 9.90 13.51 11.95
N LEU A 66 10.55 12.36 11.75
CA LEU A 66 10.64 11.28 12.73
C LEU A 66 11.95 11.32 13.53
N ARG A 67 12.91 12.18 13.18
CA ARG A 67 14.29 12.15 13.70
C ARG A 67 14.38 12.26 15.22
N ASN A 68 13.47 13.01 15.86
CA ASN A 68 13.49 13.27 17.29
C ASN A 68 12.53 12.37 18.09
N LEU A 69 11.85 11.42 17.44
CA LEU A 69 10.89 10.54 18.09
C LEU A 69 11.55 9.24 18.58
N GLY A 70 11.12 8.74 19.74
CA GLY A 70 11.54 7.43 20.22
C GLY A 70 11.03 6.30 19.31
N ARG A 71 11.77 5.19 19.21
CA ARG A 71 11.42 4.03 18.36
C ARG A 71 10.00 3.50 18.61
N GLY A 72 9.58 3.43 19.88
CA GLY A 72 8.21 3.01 20.24
C GLY A 72 7.14 3.98 19.72
N THR A 73 7.39 5.28 19.82
CA THR A 73 6.51 6.33 19.27
C THR A 73 6.44 6.24 17.74
N ILE A 74 7.57 6.04 17.07
CA ILE A 74 7.62 5.83 15.61
C ILE A 74 6.80 4.60 15.23
N PHE A 75 6.92 3.49 15.96
CA PHE A 75 6.14 2.29 15.69
C PHE A 75 4.64 2.55 15.79
N VAL A 76 4.17 3.13 16.91
CA VAL A 76 2.75 3.41 17.10
C VAL A 76 2.22 4.40 16.06
N LEU A 77 2.92 5.50 15.82
CA LEU A 77 2.45 6.55 14.92
C LEU A 77 2.59 6.16 13.45
N ALA A 78 3.76 5.71 13.01
CA ALA A 78 4.07 5.50 11.59
C ALA A 78 3.70 4.11 11.06
N VAL A 79 3.61 3.09 11.93
CA VAL A 79 3.31 1.70 11.52
C VAL A 79 1.88 1.31 11.85
N ILE A 80 1.28 1.84 12.92
CA ILE A 80 -0.10 1.50 13.30
C ILE A 80 -1.07 2.61 12.91
N TYR A 81 -0.90 3.81 13.46
CA TYR A 81 -1.89 4.87 13.36
C TYR A 81 -1.97 5.49 11.95
N ALA A 82 -0.86 5.98 11.42
CA ALA A 82 -0.80 6.64 10.12
C ALA A 82 -1.29 5.74 8.98
N PRO A 83 -0.91 4.45 8.89
CA PRO A 83 -1.42 3.56 7.84
C PRO A 83 -2.94 3.41 7.85
N LEU A 84 -3.61 3.43 9.01
CA LEU A 84 -5.08 3.37 9.07
C LEU A 84 -5.71 4.63 8.47
N ILE A 85 -5.23 5.81 8.86
CA ILE A 85 -5.76 7.10 8.40
C ILE A 85 -5.43 7.32 6.92
N GLU A 86 -4.17 7.14 6.53
CA GLU A 86 -3.70 7.32 5.16
C GLU A 86 -4.37 6.31 4.20
N SER A 87 -4.58 5.06 4.63
CA SER A 87 -5.32 4.08 3.81
C SER A 87 -6.81 4.41 3.72
N PHE A 88 -7.39 5.02 4.75
CA PHE A 88 -8.79 5.43 4.71
C PHE A 88 -9.00 6.56 3.69
N VAL A 89 -8.18 7.61 3.80
CA VAL A 89 -8.29 8.81 2.95
C VAL A 89 -7.73 8.57 1.55
N GLY A 90 -6.52 8.02 1.45
CA GLY A 90 -5.77 7.90 0.20
C GLY A 90 -6.11 6.66 -0.63
N GLN A 91 -6.84 5.69 -0.07
CA GLN A 91 -7.20 4.45 -0.77
C GLN A 91 -8.70 4.15 -0.69
N LEU A 92 -9.25 3.94 0.51
CA LEU A 92 -10.62 3.46 0.66
C LEU A 92 -11.65 4.40 0.04
N ILE A 93 -11.64 5.69 0.43
CA ILE A 93 -12.56 6.70 -0.09
C ILE A 93 -12.48 6.79 -1.63
N PRO A 94 -11.32 7.04 -2.25
CA PRO A 94 -11.23 7.19 -3.71
C PRO A 94 -11.65 5.91 -4.43
N MET A 95 -11.30 4.73 -3.93
CA MET A 95 -11.70 3.47 -4.57
C MET A 95 -13.19 3.17 -4.44
N GLU A 96 -13.83 3.45 -3.30
CA GLU A 96 -15.28 3.29 -3.18
C GLU A 96 -16.03 4.29 -4.08
N ILE A 97 -15.54 5.52 -4.23
CA ILE A 97 -16.10 6.49 -5.20
C ILE A 97 -16.01 5.92 -6.61
N LEU A 98 -14.82 5.49 -7.06
CA LEU A 98 -14.62 4.93 -8.40
C LEU A 98 -15.48 3.70 -8.66
N ARG A 99 -15.65 2.83 -7.65
CA ARG A 99 -16.51 1.65 -7.75
C ARG A 99 -17.98 1.99 -7.86
N ARG A 100 -18.46 3.06 -7.23
CA ARG A 100 -19.85 3.55 -7.41
C ARG A 100 -20.10 3.96 -8.86
N PHE A 101 -19.08 4.46 -9.55
CA PHE A 101 -19.12 4.72 -11.00
C PHE A 101 -18.85 3.48 -11.87
N ARG A 102 -18.78 2.28 -11.26
CA ARG A 102 -18.51 1.01 -11.95
C ARG A 102 -17.19 0.99 -12.71
N ALA A 103 -16.19 1.75 -12.24
CA ALA A 103 -14.86 1.75 -12.83
C ALA A 103 -14.25 0.33 -12.84
N HIS A 104 -13.51 0.01 -13.90
CA HIS A 104 -12.80 -1.25 -14.02
C HIS A 104 -11.77 -1.40 -12.88
N PRO A 105 -11.51 -2.61 -12.35
CA PRO A 105 -10.54 -2.82 -11.28
C PRO A 105 -9.15 -2.21 -11.55
N ALA A 106 -8.64 -2.34 -12.79
CA ALA A 106 -7.36 -1.75 -13.17
C ALA A 106 -7.36 -0.21 -13.08
N VAL A 107 -8.49 0.43 -13.42
CA VAL A 107 -8.64 1.90 -13.29
C VAL A 107 -8.68 2.30 -11.81
N CYS A 108 -9.35 1.51 -10.96
CA CYS A 108 -9.32 1.73 -9.52
C CYS A 108 -7.90 1.67 -8.96
N VAL A 109 -7.10 0.70 -9.41
CA VAL A 109 -5.69 0.53 -9.00
C VAL A 109 -4.85 1.72 -9.43
N LEU A 110 -4.92 2.10 -10.71
CA LEU A 110 -4.13 3.21 -11.24
C LEU A 110 -4.49 4.54 -10.55
N LEU A 111 -5.78 4.86 -10.43
CA LEU A 111 -6.20 6.11 -9.79
C LEU A 111 -5.97 6.12 -8.28
N GLY A 112 -6.11 4.97 -7.59
CA GLY A 112 -5.72 4.84 -6.19
C GLY A 112 -4.22 5.07 -5.98
N GLY A 113 -3.39 4.54 -6.88
CA GLY A 113 -1.97 4.84 -6.94
C GLY A 113 -1.69 6.33 -7.14
N VAL A 114 -2.36 6.97 -8.10
CA VAL A 114 -2.20 8.41 -8.39
C VAL A 114 -2.56 9.27 -7.17
N VAL A 115 -3.71 9.03 -6.54
CA VAL A 115 -4.14 9.79 -5.35
C VAL A 115 -3.10 9.66 -4.24
N PHE A 116 -2.63 8.44 -3.98
CA PHE A 116 -1.68 8.18 -2.92
C PHE A 116 -0.29 8.77 -3.21
N GLY A 117 0.21 8.63 -4.45
CA GLY A 117 1.47 9.22 -4.88
C GLY A 117 1.44 10.75 -4.90
N ALA A 118 0.36 11.35 -5.38
CA ALA A 118 0.18 12.80 -5.39
C ALA A 118 0.18 13.39 -3.98
N GLY A 119 -0.54 12.77 -3.04
CA GLY A 119 -0.56 13.21 -1.63
C GLY A 119 0.85 13.26 -1.03
N HIS A 120 1.68 12.25 -1.31
CA HIS A 120 3.06 12.20 -0.83
C HIS A 120 4.02 13.11 -1.60
N SER A 121 3.76 13.35 -2.89
CA SER A 121 4.54 14.29 -3.68
C SER A 121 4.39 15.72 -3.19
N LEU A 122 3.20 16.10 -2.73
CA LEU A 122 2.91 17.44 -2.23
C LEU A 122 3.57 17.72 -0.87
N THR A 123 3.86 16.69 -0.09
CA THR A 123 4.46 16.84 1.25
C THR A 123 5.98 16.67 1.28
N SER A 124 6.53 15.82 0.41
CA SER A 124 7.95 15.40 0.49
C SER A 124 8.66 15.37 -0.86
N GLY A 125 8.04 15.91 -1.91
CA GLY A 125 8.61 16.04 -3.24
C GLY A 125 8.48 14.81 -4.14
N LEU A 126 9.00 14.96 -5.37
CA LEU A 126 8.65 14.09 -6.50
C LEU A 126 9.17 12.66 -6.33
N VAL A 127 10.38 12.48 -5.81
CA VAL A 127 10.95 11.13 -5.58
C VAL A 127 10.09 10.34 -4.59
N HIS A 128 9.65 10.98 -3.50
CA HIS A 128 8.75 10.34 -2.55
C HIS A 128 7.39 10.04 -3.19
N GLY A 129 6.88 10.96 -4.01
CA GLY A 129 5.65 10.76 -4.78
C GLY A 129 5.69 9.56 -5.73
N ILE A 130 6.78 9.36 -6.47
CA ILE A 130 6.97 8.24 -7.40
C ILE A 130 7.00 6.90 -6.65
N ALA A 131 7.79 6.81 -5.58
CA ALA A 131 7.84 5.59 -4.77
C ALA A 131 6.47 5.29 -4.13
N SER A 132 5.80 6.32 -3.63
CA SER A 132 4.45 6.21 -3.05
C SER A 132 3.39 5.86 -4.08
N PHE A 133 3.49 6.32 -5.33
CA PHE A 133 2.57 5.93 -6.41
C PHE A 133 2.58 4.41 -6.62
N ALA A 134 3.77 3.81 -6.70
CA ALA A 134 3.91 2.37 -6.86
C ALA A 134 3.40 1.60 -5.64
N ALA A 135 3.74 2.07 -4.42
CA ALA A 135 3.20 1.49 -3.19
C ALA A 135 1.67 1.57 -3.15
N GLY A 136 1.11 2.71 -3.53
CA GLY A 136 -0.34 2.95 -3.62
C GLY A 136 -1.03 2.01 -4.62
N CYS A 137 -0.41 1.72 -5.77
CA CYS A 137 -0.92 0.71 -6.70
C CYS A 137 -0.98 -0.68 -6.05
N VAL A 138 0.06 -1.08 -5.32
CA VAL A 138 0.08 -2.37 -4.61
C VAL A 138 -0.99 -2.42 -3.51
N PHE A 139 -1.20 -1.34 -2.77
CA PHE A 139 -2.25 -1.23 -1.77
C PHE A 139 -3.65 -1.33 -2.41
N ALA A 140 -3.87 -0.65 -3.53
CA ALA A 140 -5.11 -0.75 -4.28
C ALA A 140 -5.35 -2.16 -4.85
N CYS A 141 -4.29 -2.90 -5.22
CA CYS A 141 -4.40 -4.32 -5.56
C CYS A 141 -4.89 -5.16 -4.37
N ALA A 142 -4.37 -4.92 -3.15
CA ALA A 142 -4.83 -5.60 -1.94
C ALA A 142 -6.32 -5.36 -1.69
N TYR A 143 -6.78 -4.13 -1.89
CA TYR A 143 -8.18 -3.76 -1.80
C TYR A 143 -9.05 -4.53 -2.79
N VAL A 144 -8.73 -4.44 -4.09
CA VAL A 144 -9.49 -5.07 -5.16
C VAL A 144 -9.57 -6.57 -4.94
N ALA A 145 -8.45 -7.19 -4.53
CA ALA A 145 -8.35 -8.63 -4.28
C ALA A 145 -9.24 -9.10 -3.11
N MET A 146 -9.50 -8.25 -2.11
CA MET A 146 -10.34 -8.59 -0.95
C MET A 146 -11.74 -7.99 -0.99
N ARG A 147 -12.08 -7.22 -2.04
CA ARG A 147 -13.36 -6.50 -2.08
C ARG A 147 -14.59 -7.41 -2.16
N TRP A 148 -14.43 -8.64 -2.65
CA TRP A 148 -15.47 -9.68 -2.64
C TRP A 148 -15.90 -10.06 -1.21
N ALA A 149 -15.03 -9.87 -0.21
CA ALA A 149 -15.29 -10.18 1.20
C ALA A 149 -15.88 -8.98 1.97
N GLY A 150 -16.23 -7.88 1.28
CA GLY A 150 -16.80 -6.67 1.87
C GLY A 150 -15.79 -5.55 2.10
N ILE A 151 -16.31 -4.37 2.43
CA ILE A 151 -15.52 -3.14 2.59
C ILE A 151 -14.49 -3.29 3.70
N SER A 152 -14.91 -3.81 4.87
CA SER A 152 -14.03 -3.94 6.04
C SER A 152 -12.84 -4.87 5.79
N ALA A 153 -13.07 -6.02 5.13
CA ALA A 153 -11.99 -6.94 4.77
C ALA A 153 -11.02 -6.30 3.76
N SER A 154 -11.54 -5.58 2.76
CA SER A 154 -10.69 -4.85 1.81
C SER A 154 -9.89 -3.72 2.46
N PHE A 155 -10.49 -2.96 3.38
CA PHE A 155 -9.79 -1.92 4.14
C PHE A 155 -8.71 -2.50 5.04
N LEU A 156 -8.98 -3.63 5.70
CA LEU A 156 -7.98 -4.34 6.48
C LEU A 156 -6.80 -4.78 5.61
N ALA A 157 -7.06 -5.31 4.40
CA ALA A 157 -5.99 -5.74 3.49
C ALA A 157 -5.07 -4.57 3.08
N VAL A 158 -5.66 -3.42 2.73
CA VAL A 158 -4.92 -2.19 2.41
C VAL A 158 -4.10 -1.73 3.60
N SER A 159 -4.74 -1.62 4.77
CA SER A 159 -4.10 -1.09 5.98
C SER A 159 -2.97 -2.00 6.46
N SER A 160 -3.16 -3.32 6.37
CA SER A 160 -2.10 -4.29 6.68
C SER A 160 -0.95 -4.23 5.67
N ALA A 161 -1.22 -4.02 4.37
CA ALA A 161 -0.18 -3.82 3.37
C ALA A 161 0.62 -2.54 3.65
N HIS A 162 -0.07 -1.47 3.98
CA HIS A 162 0.56 -0.19 4.27
C HIS A 162 1.36 -0.21 5.57
N ALA A 163 0.81 -0.78 6.64
CA ALA A 163 1.52 -0.99 7.91
C ALA A 163 2.77 -1.84 7.71
N MET A 164 2.66 -2.97 6.99
CA MET A 164 3.82 -3.83 6.72
C MET A 164 4.86 -3.13 5.85
N HIS A 165 4.44 -2.36 4.85
CA HIS A 165 5.35 -1.53 4.04
C HIS A 165 6.15 -0.55 4.91
N LYS A 166 5.47 0.23 5.78
CA LYS A 166 6.13 1.17 6.70
C LYS A 166 7.03 0.45 7.71
N LEU A 167 6.59 -0.70 8.24
CA LEU A 167 7.40 -1.53 9.13
C LEU A 167 8.70 -1.95 8.46
N MET A 168 8.62 -2.49 7.24
CA MET A 168 9.79 -2.90 6.47
C MET A 168 10.72 -1.72 6.21
N LEU A 169 10.21 -0.58 5.74
CA LEU A 169 11.05 0.58 5.46
C LEU A 169 11.74 1.14 6.73
N LEU A 170 11.00 1.30 7.83
CA LEU A 170 11.49 2.00 9.02
C LEU A 170 12.28 1.11 9.98
N PHE A 171 11.92 -0.17 10.10
CA PHE A 171 12.50 -1.08 11.10
C PHE A 171 13.35 -2.19 10.52
N VAL A 172 13.30 -2.44 9.21
CA VAL A 172 14.15 -3.44 8.55
C VAL A 172 15.16 -2.76 7.66
N PHE A 173 14.73 -1.94 6.70
CA PHE A 173 15.65 -1.36 5.70
C PHE A 173 16.40 -0.14 6.20
N ALA A 174 15.74 0.82 6.85
CA ALA A 174 16.42 2.04 7.33
C ALA A 174 17.62 1.75 8.26
N PRO A 175 17.58 0.78 9.18
CA PRO A 175 18.75 0.41 9.98
C PRO A 175 19.90 -0.24 9.19
N LEU A 176 19.64 -0.78 7.99
CA LEU A 176 20.63 -1.42 7.12
C LEU A 176 21.30 -0.44 6.17
N VAL A 177 20.68 0.72 5.93
CA VAL A 177 21.28 1.79 5.14
C VAL A 177 22.19 2.60 6.07
N PRO A 178 23.48 2.80 5.74
CA PRO A 178 24.35 3.66 6.53
C PRO A 178 23.72 5.05 6.67
N PRO A 179 23.86 5.72 7.82
CA PRO A 179 23.46 7.12 7.91
C PRO A 179 24.22 7.88 6.81
N ALA A 180 23.48 8.35 5.80
CA ALA A 180 24.02 9.30 4.85
C ALA A 180 24.40 10.54 5.65
N PHE A 181 25.67 10.93 5.51
CA PHE A 181 26.41 11.99 6.19
C PHE A 181 25.57 13.14 6.78
#